data_AF-A0A7X7IDF3-F1
#
_entry.id   AF-A0A7X7IDF3-F1
#
_cell.length_a   1.000
_cell.length_b   1.000
_cell.length_c   1.000
_cell.angle_alpha   90.00
_cell.angle_beta   90.00
_cell.angle_gamma   90.00
#
_symmetry.space_group_name_H-M   'P 1'
#
loop_
_entity.id
_entity.type
_entity.pdbx_description
1 polymer ?
#
loop_
_entity_poly.entity_id
_entity_poly.type
_entity_poly.pdbx_seq_one_letter_code
_entity_poly.pdbx_strand_id
1 'polypeptide(L)' 'MEVLEQREIRLEWVARVLAEPLLVRDDPKDPSLVQAFGRIRERDGRVLRVVYTQNEGSIYLVTVFFDRSMKGKL' A
#
# COMPACT_ATOMS: atom_id res chain seq x y z
N MET A 1 15.99 -4.87 6.78
CA MET A 1 14.87 -5.30 5.93
C MET A 1 13.86 -5.97 6.86
N GLU A 2 13.09 -5.18 7.63
CA GLU A 2 12.44 -5.69 8.86
C GLU A 2 11.09 -5.04 9.17
N VAL A 3 10.44 -4.41 8.18
CA VAL A 3 9.22 -3.62 8.40
C VAL A 3 7.93 -4.38 8.04
N LEU A 4 8.01 -5.38 7.15
CA LEU A 4 6.82 -6.11 6.65
C LEU A 4 6.40 -7.26 7.58
N GLU A 5 7.36 -8.07 8.06
CA GLU A 5 7.08 -9.23 8.94
C GLU A 5 6.61 -8.80 10.32
N GLN A 6 7.20 -7.75 10.91
CA GLN A 6 6.76 -7.20 12.20
C GLN A 6 5.34 -6.63 12.16
N ARG A 7 4.78 -6.39 10.96
CA ARG A 7 3.44 -5.84 10.75
C ARG A 7 2.43 -6.88 10.25
N GLU A 8 2.82 -8.15 10.15
CA GLU A 8 2.03 -9.24 9.56
C GLU A 8 1.52 -8.91 8.14
N ILE A 9 2.30 -8.17 7.35
CA ILE A 9 1.94 -7.78 5.99
C ILE A 9 2.58 -8.74 5.03
N ARG A 10 1.75 -9.50 4.31
CA ARG A 10 2.25 -10.44 3.31
C ARG A 10 2.62 -9.72 2.01
N LEU A 11 3.74 -10.11 1.42
CA LEU A 11 4.21 -9.55 0.14
C LEU A 11 3.18 -9.73 -0.99
N GLU A 12 2.45 -10.85 -0.99
CA GLU A 12 1.35 -11.11 -1.93
C GLU A 12 0.28 -10.02 -1.93
N TRP A 13 -0.02 -9.43 -0.77
CA TRP A 13 -1.00 -8.35 -0.67
C TRP A 13 -0.43 -7.06 -1.24
N VAL A 14 0.84 -6.77 -0.98
CA VAL A 14 1.52 -5.61 -1.56
C VAL A 14 1.53 -5.71 -3.09
N ALA A 15 1.94 -6.86 -3.62
CA ALA A 15 1.96 -7.11 -5.06
C ALA A 15 0.57 -6.97 -5.69
N ARG A 16 -0.48 -7.49 -5.03
CA ARG A 16 -1.87 -7.34 -5.50
C ARG A 16 -2.30 -5.89 -5.53
N VAL A 17 -2.02 -5.11 -4.49
CA VAL A 17 -2.37 -3.68 -4.44
C VAL A 17 -1.60 -2.86 -5.47
N LEU A 18 -0.35 -3.23 -5.78
CA LEU A 18 0.43 -2.57 -6.83
C LEU A 18 -0.07 -2.94 -8.24
N ALA A 19 -0.52 -4.18 -8.45
CA ALA A 19 -1.04 -4.63 -9.74
C ALA A 19 -2.44 -4.08 -10.03
N GLU A 20 -3.33 -4.08 -9.03
CA GLU A 20 -4.72 -3.66 -9.15
C GLU A 20 -5.12 -2.79 -7.94
N PRO A 21 -4.64 -1.54 -7.86
CA PRO A 21 -5.04 -0.63 -6.80
C PRO A 21 -6.50 -0.25 -6.95
N LEU A 22 -7.25 -0.26 -5.84
CA LEU A 22 -8.63 0.25 -5.80
C LEU A 22 -8.65 1.78 -5.88
N LEU A 23 -7.61 2.42 -5.35
CA LEU A 23 -7.44 3.86 -5.37
C LEU A 23 -5.95 4.18 -5.43
N VAL A 24 -5.60 5.16 -6.25
CA VAL A 24 -4.25 5.72 -6.33
C VAL A 24 -4.34 7.21 -6.04
N ARG A 25 -3.43 7.72 -5.22
CA ARG A 25 -3.29 9.16 -4.93
C ARG A 25 -1.82 9.55 -4.92
N ASP A 26 -1.52 10.72 -5.45
CA ASP A 26 -0.27 11.42 -5.19
C ASP A 26 -0.18 11.79 -3.70
N ASP A 27 1.03 11.82 -3.15
CA ASP A 27 1.24 12.36 -1.81
C ASP A 27 1.26 13.90 -1.88
N PRO A 28 0.38 14.60 -1.16
CA PRO A 28 0.28 16.05 -1.21
C PRO A 28 1.52 16.76 -0.64
N LYS A 29 2.38 16.05 0.10
CA LYS A 29 3.63 16.58 0.65
C LYS A 29 4.82 16.30 -0.25
N ASP A 30 4.79 15.21 -1.01
CA ASP A 30 5.89 14.81 -1.87
C ASP A 30 5.36 14.23 -3.20
N PRO A 31 5.41 15.00 -4.30
CA PRO A 31 4.88 14.56 -5.59
C PRO A 31 5.63 13.37 -6.21
N SER A 32 6.79 12.98 -5.65
CA SER A 32 7.50 11.76 -6.08
C SER A 32 6.91 10.48 -5.49
N LEU A 33 6.09 10.60 -4.44
CA LEU A 33 5.45 9.48 -3.76
C LEU A 33 4.05 9.23 -4.32
N VAL A 34 3.76 7.96 -4.56
CA VAL A 34 2.45 7.46 -4.95
C VAL A 34 1.91 6.57 -3.84
N GLN A 35 0.64 6.77 -3.50
CA GLN A 35 -0.10 6.00 -2.52
C GLN A 35 -1.14 5.14 -3.22
N ALA A 36 -0.90 3.83 -3.27
CA ALA A 36 -1.86 2.84 -3.71
C ALA A 36 -2.62 2.25 -2.51
N PHE A 37 -3.92 2.08 -2.67
CA PHE A 37 -4.80 1.51 -1.66
C PHE A 37 -5.48 0.29 -2.24
N GLY A 38 -5.54 -0.78 -1.46
CA GLY A 38 -6.30 -1.96 -1.84
C GLY A 38 -6.88 -2.68 -0.62
N ARG A 39 -8.02 -3.32 -0.82
CA ARG A 39 -8.75 -3.99 0.24
C ARG A 39 -8.33 -5.45 0.33
N ILE A 40 -7.88 -5.86 1.51
CA ILE A 40 -7.43 -7.23 1.78
C ILE A 40 -8.56 -7.96 2.50
N ARG A 41 -9.30 -8.78 1.74
CA ARG A 41 -10.44 -9.56 2.27
C ARG A 41 -9.97 -10.55 3.34
N GLU A 42 -8.79 -11.13 3.12
CA GLU A 42 -8.09 -12.08 3.98
C GLU A 42 -7.73 -11.50 5.36
N ARG A 43 -7.74 -10.17 5.50
CA ARG A 43 -7.46 -9.47 6.77
C ARG A 43 -8.65 -8.64 7.22
N ASP A 44 -9.82 -9.27 7.35
CA ASP A 44 -11.06 -8.63 7.84
C ASP A 44 -11.54 -7.46 6.94
N GLY A 45 -11.21 -7.54 5.65
CA GLY A 45 -11.48 -6.46 4.70
C GLY A 45 -10.75 -5.15 4.99
N ARG A 46 -9.61 -5.19 5.70
CA ARG A 46 -8.79 -4.00 5.97
C ARG A 46 -8.18 -3.44 4.69
N VAL A 47 -8.02 -2.11 4.66
CA VAL A 47 -7.37 -1.42 3.55
C VAL A 47 -5.86 -1.40 3.80
N LEU A 48 -5.11 -1.98 2.87
CA LEU A 48 -3.66 -1.87 2.82
C LEU A 48 -3.30 -0.63 2.02
N ARG A 49 -2.51 0.25 2.63
CA ARG A 49 -1.92 1.41 1.98
C ARG A 49 -0.46 1.11 1.68
N VAL A 50 -0.10 1.25 0.41
CA VAL A 50 1.22 1.00 -0.15
C VAL A 50 1.73 2.32 -0.69
N VAL A 51 2.79 2.85 -0.10
CA VAL A 51 3.44 4.08 -0.55
C VAL A 51 4.74 3.69 -1.21
N TYR A 52 4.91 4.12 -2.46
CA TYR A 52 6.08 3.81 -3.27
C TYR A 52 6.48 5.01 -4.13
N THR A 53 7.73 5.05 -4.54
CA THR A 53 8.18 5.90 -5.64
C THR A 53 8.44 5.06 -6.87
N GLN A 54 8.31 5.67 -8.04
CA GLN A 54 8.67 5.03 -9.30
C GLN A 54 9.78 5.84 -9.95
N ASN A 55 10.91 5.20 -10.24
CA ASN A 55 12.02 5.82 -10.95
C ASN A 55 12.55 4.86 -12.02
N GLU A 56 12.61 5.33 -13.28
CA GLU A 56 13.17 4.59 -14.43
C GLU A 56 12.69 3.12 -14.54
N GLY A 57 11.40 2.88 -14.28
CA GLY A 57 10.79 1.54 -14.36
C GLY A 57 10.98 0.67 -13.11
N SER A 58 11.71 1.15 -12.09
CA SER A 58 11.82 0.51 -10.79
C SER A 58 10.84 1.11 -9.78
N ILE A 59 10.18 0.24 -9.01
CA ILE A 59 9.29 0.64 -7.91
C ILE A 59 10.05 0.49 -6.59
N TYR A 60 10.21 1.58 -5.86
CA TYR A 60 10.81 1.59 -4.53
C TYR A 60 9.72 1.71 -3.48
N LEU A 61 9.56 0.65 -2.68
CA LEU A 61 8.58 0.61 -1.62
C LEU A 61 9.06 1.45 -0.42
N VAL A 62 8.37 2.56 -0.16
CA VAL A 62 8.73 3.48 0.93
C VAL A 62 8.09 3.04 2.23
N THR A 63 6.78 2.78 2.24
CA THR A 63 6.09 2.28 3.43
C THR A 63 4.84 1.49 3.09
N VAL A 64 4.52 0.50 3.93
CA VAL A 64 3.29 -0.28 3.83
C VAL A 64 2.69 -0.47 5.21
N PHE A 65 1.39 -0.22 5.32
CA PHE A 65 0.64 -0.47 6.54
C PHE A 65 -0.86 -0.60 6.26
N PHE A 66 -1.56 -1.26 7.18
CA PHE A 66 -3.01 -1.25 7.17
C PHE A 66 -3.53 0.09 7.68
N ASP A 67 -4.32 0.77 6.85
CA ASP A 67 -4.95 2.02 7.22
C ASP A 67 -6.15 1.74 8.13
N ARG A 68 -5.98 2.05 9.42
CA ARG A 68 -7.02 1.84 10.45
C ARG A 68 -8.19 2.82 10.31
N SER A 69 -8.01 3.93 9.60
CA SER A 69 -9.04 4.99 9.44
C SER A 69 -10.02 4.70 8.29
N MET A 70 -9.63 3.80 7.37
CA MET A 70 -10.42 3.40 6.20
C MET A 70 -11.22 2.10 6.41
N LYS A 71 -11.20 1.50 7.61
CA LYS A 71 -11.99 0.30 7.92
C LYS A 71 -13.49 0.62 7.74
N GLY A 72 -14.12 0.01 6.74
CA GLY A 72 -15.55 0.19 6.41
C GLY A 72 -15.88 1.38 5.50
N LYS A 73 -14.89 2.11 4.97
CA LYS A 73 -15.10 3.26 4.05
C LYS A 73 -14.84 2.95 2.58
N LEU A 74 -14.25 1.79 2.28
CA LEU A 74 -13.94 1.26 0.95
C LEU A 74 -14.48 -0.16 0.82
#